data_AF-A0A1J3EMM6-F1
#
_entry.id   AF-A0A1J3EMM6-F1
#
_cell.length_a   1.000
_cell.length_b   1.000
_cell.length_c   1.000
_cell.angle_alpha   90.00
_cell.angle_beta   90.00
_cell.angle_gamma   90.00
#
_symmetry.space_group_name_H-M   'P 1'
#
loop_
_entity.id
_entity.type
_entity.pdbx_description
1 polymer ?
#
loop_
_entity_poly.entity_id
_entity_poly.type
_entity_poly.pdbx_seq_one_letter_code
_entity_poly.pdbx_strand_id
1 'polypeptide(L)'
;TGPGLKIEGSYGIEMERYMETDCDAGGSKAEVSVEDSPVSPKRDSEVLQLSDDSKIVFSEWASNVSSILWVPIRALSEKLPRGSSSVTPLKQDILEGMRTVALKLEFGVHHNQIFERTIAAHFTDPFDVTTRVANKCNAGTLVLQVMLHSLVKANLIVLDAWLDLQDGFVHGKSDGRPTSTFFPLVVSPGSRAAVVFSISLEKTMSSGKDLQLQESILNIKYEIHGDRAAGAHKPVDADHSGADAERRDLVFKSAIVLQRPVLDPCLTVGFLPLPSDGLRVGKLITMQWRVERLKDLKGSEAVEQQHDEVLYEVNANSENWMIAGRKRGHVSLTEEQGSRVVISILCVPLVAGYVRPPQLGLPDVEEANVSSNPPGPHLVCVLPPLLSSSYCVPVKL
;
A
#
# COMPACT_ATOMS: atom_id res chain seq x y z
N THR A 1 1.77 26.76 10.61
CA THR A 1 2.29 25.48 10.08
C THR A 1 3.11 25.76 8.83
N GLY A 2 4.04 24.86 8.45
CA GLY A 2 4.77 24.97 7.17
C GLY A 2 3.87 24.70 5.95
N PRO A 3 4.37 24.92 4.72
CA PRO A 3 3.60 24.67 3.49
C PRO A 3 3.14 23.21 3.40
N GLY A 4 1.88 22.99 3.00
CA GLY A 4 1.29 21.66 2.86
C GLY A 4 0.89 20.97 4.19
N LEU A 5 0.87 21.70 5.31
CA LEU A 5 0.43 21.18 6.61
C LEU A 5 -0.74 22.01 7.14
N LYS A 6 -1.76 21.33 7.68
CA LYS A 6 -2.93 21.96 8.29
C LYS A 6 -3.16 21.36 9.69
N ILE A 7 -3.52 22.20 10.66
CA ILE A 7 -4.06 21.73 11.93
C ILE A 7 -5.49 21.25 11.66
N GLU A 8 -5.77 20.00 12.00
CA GLU A 8 -7.06 19.38 11.72
C GLU A 8 -8.08 19.82 12.78
N GLY A 9 -8.73 20.95 12.55
CA GLY A 9 -9.71 21.54 13.48
C GLY A 9 -11.01 20.73 13.65
N SER A 10 -11.17 19.63 12.91
CA SER A 10 -12.25 18.66 13.19
C SER A 10 -11.96 17.80 14.42
N TYR A 11 -10.71 17.78 14.90
CA TYR A 11 -10.32 17.15 16.16
C TYR A 11 -9.96 18.21 17.21
N GLY A 12 -10.20 17.89 18.47
CA GLY A 12 -9.84 18.74 19.59
C GLY A 12 -8.33 18.71 19.86
N ILE A 13 -7.81 19.78 20.46
CA ILE A 13 -6.43 19.83 20.95
C ILE A 13 -6.45 19.38 22.41
N GLU A 14 -5.79 18.27 22.74
CA GLU A 14 -5.80 17.78 24.13
C GLU A 14 -4.70 18.47 24.95
N MET A 15 -5.02 18.77 26.20
CA MET A 15 -4.09 19.28 27.19
C MET A 15 -4.13 18.38 28.42
N GLU A 16 -2.98 17.89 28.85
CA GLU A 16 -2.85 17.02 30.02
C GLU A 16 -1.74 17.51 30.95
N ARG A 17 -1.86 17.19 32.25
CA ARG A 17 -0.79 17.49 33.21
C ARG A 17 0.37 16.53 33.01
N TYR A 18 1.58 17.07 32.98
CA TYR A 18 2.80 16.29 33.03
C TYR A 18 3.07 15.86 34.48
N MET A 19 2.85 14.58 34.76
CA MET A 19 3.28 13.98 36.03
C MET A 19 4.61 13.27 35.77
N GLU A 20 5.67 13.75 36.40
CA GLU A 20 6.95 13.05 36.42
C GLU A 20 6.73 11.75 37.20
N THR A 21 6.64 10.61 36.51
CA THR A 21 6.63 9.31 37.19
C THR A 21 7.99 9.15 37.86
N ASP A 22 8.04 9.30 39.18
CA ASP A 22 9.20 9.06 40.03
C ASP A 22 9.85 7.71 39.68
N CYS A 23 10.91 7.77 38.87
CA CYS A 23 11.84 6.68 38.67
C CYS A 23 13.03 6.95 39.58
N ASP A 24 12.89 6.65 40.87
CA ASP A 24 13.96 6.22 41.81
C ASP A 24 13.61 6.56 43.26
N ALA A 25 13.13 5.57 44.01
CA ALA A 25 13.50 5.37 45.43
C ALA A 25 13.04 3.99 45.89
N GLY A 26 14.00 3.15 46.28
CA GLY A 26 13.73 1.85 46.88
C GLY A 26 13.15 1.93 48.30
N GLY A 27 12.43 0.86 48.67
CA GLY A 27 11.88 0.60 50.01
C GLY A 27 10.41 1.00 50.12
N SER A 28 9.46 0.18 50.58
CA SER A 28 9.49 -0.97 51.46
C SER A 28 8.19 -1.77 51.27
N LYS A 29 8.26 -3.10 51.40
CA LYS A 29 7.07 -3.97 51.53
C LYS A 29 6.27 -3.59 52.78
N ALA A 30 4.96 -3.40 52.66
CA ALA A 30 4.00 -3.77 53.70
C ALA A 30 2.58 -3.89 53.11
N GLU A 31 2.10 -5.14 53.16
CA GLU A 31 0.75 -5.67 53.35
C GLU A 31 -0.51 -5.05 52.72
N VAL A 32 -1.28 -5.98 52.16
CA VAL A 32 -2.62 -5.88 51.58
C VAL A 32 -3.66 -5.54 52.65
N SER A 33 -4.47 -4.53 52.38
CA SER A 33 -5.85 -4.44 52.90
C SER A 33 -6.80 -4.10 51.76
N VAL A 34 -7.68 -5.05 51.47
CA VAL A 34 -8.78 -4.94 50.52
C VAL A 34 -9.92 -4.22 51.22
N GLU A 35 -10.30 -3.03 50.76
CA GLU A 35 -11.69 -2.56 50.83
C GLU A 35 -11.95 -1.38 49.87
N ASP A 36 -12.95 -1.61 49.03
CA ASP A 36 -13.88 -0.72 48.33
C ASP A 36 -13.44 0.43 47.39
N SER A 37 -13.99 0.28 46.17
CA SER A 37 -14.24 1.26 45.11
C SER A 37 -13.05 1.66 44.21
N PRO A 38 -13.04 1.27 42.92
CA PRO A 38 -12.22 1.94 41.94
C PRO A 38 -12.92 3.27 41.60
N VAL A 39 -12.70 4.28 42.45
CA VAL A 39 -12.88 5.66 42.03
C VAL A 39 -11.87 5.87 40.91
N SER A 40 -12.36 5.85 39.67
CA SER A 40 -11.55 6.17 38.49
C SER A 40 -10.74 7.43 38.76
N PRO A 41 -9.42 7.46 38.50
CA PRO A 41 -8.67 8.70 38.63
C PRO A 41 -9.33 9.73 37.72
N LYS A 42 -9.78 10.83 38.33
CA LYS A 42 -10.40 11.98 37.67
C LYS A 42 -9.49 12.38 36.50
N ARG A 43 -10.01 12.38 35.27
CA ARG A 43 -9.25 12.69 34.05
C ARG A 43 -8.50 14.03 34.21
N ASP A 44 -7.18 13.99 34.37
CA ASP A 44 -6.28 15.15 34.30
C ASP A 44 -6.02 15.59 32.84
N SER A 45 -7.06 15.52 32.00
CA SER A 45 -7.00 15.87 30.58
C SER A 45 -8.22 16.69 30.18
N GLU A 46 -7.97 17.72 29.39
CA GLU A 46 -8.96 18.65 28.86
C GLU A 46 -8.85 18.72 27.34
N VAL A 47 -9.98 18.91 26.66
CA VAL A 47 -10.03 19.11 25.21
C VAL A 47 -10.27 20.58 24.92
N LEU A 48 -9.28 21.21 24.30
CA LEU A 48 -9.29 22.60 23.92
C LEU A 48 -9.78 22.75 22.48
N GLN A 49 -10.61 23.77 22.26
CA GLN A 49 -11.09 24.13 20.93
C GLN A 49 -10.18 25.20 20.32
N LEU A 50 -9.83 25.03 19.05
CA LEU A 50 -9.18 26.08 18.28
C LEU A 50 -10.25 27.08 17.83
N SER A 51 -10.18 28.30 18.36
CA SER A 51 -11.09 29.38 17.95
C SER A 51 -10.82 29.82 16.51
N ASP A 52 -11.80 30.49 15.88
CA ASP A 52 -11.70 30.98 14.50
C ASP A 52 -10.48 31.89 14.25
N ASP A 53 -10.00 32.57 15.30
CA ASP A 53 -8.79 33.40 15.30
C ASP A 53 -7.48 32.60 15.38
N SER A 54 -7.52 31.26 15.28
CA SER A 54 -6.37 30.37 15.54
C SER A 54 -5.78 30.48 16.95
N LYS A 55 -6.60 30.90 17.93
CA LYS A 55 -6.22 31.03 19.33
C LYS A 55 -6.75 29.87 20.14
N ILE A 56 -6.01 29.48 21.17
CA ILE A 56 -6.40 28.47 22.14
C ILE A 56 -6.43 29.15 23.50
N VAL A 57 -7.50 28.94 24.26
CA VAL A 57 -7.61 29.44 25.63
C VAL A 57 -7.26 28.30 26.58
N PHE A 58 -6.24 28.49 27.40
CA PHE A 58 -5.88 27.52 28.43
C PHE A 58 -6.72 27.75 29.69
N SER A 59 -7.06 26.65 30.36
CA SER A 59 -7.72 26.68 31.66
C SER A 59 -6.81 27.23 32.76
N GLU A 60 -7.40 27.78 33.82
CA GLU A 60 -6.66 28.45 34.90
C GLU A 60 -5.61 27.55 35.57
N TRP A 61 -5.89 26.23 35.64
CA TRP A 61 -4.98 25.25 36.23
C TRP A 61 -3.68 25.06 35.45
N ALA A 62 -3.64 25.43 34.17
CA ALA A 62 -2.44 25.34 33.32
C ALA A 62 -1.35 26.35 33.71
N SER A 63 -1.72 27.40 34.46
CA SER A 63 -0.84 28.53 34.75
C SER A 63 0.37 28.18 35.62
N ASN A 64 0.26 27.12 36.43
CA ASN A 64 1.26 26.73 37.43
C ASN A 64 1.68 25.26 37.34
N VAL A 65 1.34 24.55 36.26
CA VAL A 65 1.60 23.12 36.10
C VAL A 65 2.22 22.82 34.73
N SER A 66 3.31 22.07 34.73
CA SER A 66 3.88 21.50 33.50
C SER A 66 2.83 20.67 32.78
N SER A 67 2.57 20.96 31.51
CA SER A 67 1.47 20.35 30.76
C SER A 67 1.96 19.90 29.38
N ILE A 68 1.39 18.81 28.88
CA ILE A 68 1.60 18.31 27.51
C ILE A 68 0.41 18.77 26.65
N LEU A 69 0.72 19.25 25.44
CA LEU A 69 -0.28 19.63 24.44
C LEU A 69 -0.22 18.67 23.25
N TRP A 70 -1.34 18.06 22.91
CA TRP A 70 -1.49 17.17 21.77
C TRP A 70 -2.23 17.90 20.64
N VAL A 71 -1.51 18.20 19.56
CA VAL A 71 -2.05 18.97 18.43
C VAL A 71 -2.21 18.04 17.22
N PRO A 72 -3.44 17.82 16.71
CA PRO A 72 -3.67 17.01 15.52
C PRO A 72 -3.21 17.77 14.27
N ILE A 73 -2.16 17.26 13.62
CA ILE A 73 -1.59 17.84 12.40
C ILE A 73 -1.78 16.87 11.25
N ARG A 74 -2.31 17.39 10.14
CA ARG A 74 -2.50 16.65 8.89
C ARG A 74 -1.59 17.21 7.80
N ALA A 75 -0.90 16.31 7.10
CA ALA A 75 -0.28 16.64 5.83
C ALA A 75 -1.33 16.67 4.72
N LEU A 76 -1.33 17.75 3.95
CA LEU A 76 -2.17 17.89 2.77
C LEU A 76 -1.44 17.23 1.59
N SER A 77 -2.13 16.32 0.92
CA SER A 77 -1.71 15.75 -0.36
C SER A 77 -2.83 15.97 -1.37
N GLU A 78 -2.47 16.50 -2.54
CA GLU A 78 -3.39 16.57 -3.69
C GLU A 78 -3.51 15.22 -4.41
N LYS A 79 -2.60 14.28 -4.11
CA LYS A 79 -2.54 12.96 -4.75
C LYS A 79 -3.16 11.91 -3.85
N LEU A 80 -4.04 11.09 -4.42
CA LEU A 80 -4.57 9.90 -3.77
C LEU A 80 -3.47 8.82 -3.72
N PRO A 81 -3.27 8.15 -2.58
CA PRO A 81 -2.37 7.00 -2.49
C PRO A 81 -2.75 5.97 -3.54
N ARG A 82 -1.76 5.48 -4.30
CA ARG A 82 -2.00 4.52 -5.38
C ARG A 82 -1.61 3.13 -4.89
N GLY A 83 -2.61 2.27 -4.78
CA GLY A 83 -2.40 0.85 -4.54
C GLY A 83 -1.59 0.27 -5.68
N SER A 84 -0.60 -0.53 -5.33
CA SER A 84 0.26 -1.18 -6.33
C SER A 84 -0.26 -2.58 -6.63
N SER A 85 -0.21 -2.98 -7.90
CA SER A 85 -0.43 -4.38 -8.22
C SER A 85 0.76 -5.19 -7.69
N SER A 86 0.52 -6.43 -7.30
CA SER A 86 1.61 -7.37 -6.95
C SER A 86 2.59 -7.65 -8.11
N VAL A 87 2.52 -6.93 -9.24
CA VAL A 87 3.43 -6.98 -10.41
C VAL A 87 4.47 -5.84 -10.40
N THR A 88 4.25 -4.73 -9.67
CA THR A 88 5.21 -3.63 -9.51
C THR A 88 5.17 -3.10 -8.07
N PRO A 89 6.12 -3.48 -7.19
CA PRO A 89 6.14 -2.94 -5.83
C PRO A 89 6.54 -1.46 -5.90
N LEU A 90 5.81 -0.60 -5.21
CA LEU A 90 6.18 0.80 -5.06
C LEU A 90 7.50 0.86 -4.27
N LYS A 91 8.52 1.54 -4.82
CA LYS A 91 9.69 1.93 -4.01
C LYS A 91 9.20 2.96 -3.00
N GLN A 92 9.17 2.59 -1.73
CA GLN A 92 8.96 3.54 -0.65
C GLN A 92 10.21 4.42 -0.57
N ASP A 93 10.15 5.63 -1.11
CA ASP A 93 11.18 6.62 -0.90
C ASP A 93 10.99 7.20 0.51
N ILE A 94 11.96 6.95 1.39
CA ILE A 94 11.93 7.42 2.80
C ILE A 94 11.90 8.96 2.87
N LEU A 95 12.29 9.65 1.79
CA LEU A 95 12.20 11.11 1.71
C LEU A 95 10.78 11.59 1.36
N GLU A 96 9.93 10.73 0.81
CA GLU A 96 8.55 11.00 0.38
C GLU A 96 7.58 11.04 1.57
N GLY A 97 7.84 11.93 2.53
CA GLY A 97 7.05 12.02 3.76
C GLY A 97 7.65 12.96 4.80
N MET A 98 8.95 13.25 4.71
CA MET A 98 9.62 14.20 5.59
C MET A 98 9.07 15.61 5.36
N ARG A 99 8.57 16.23 6.44
CA ARG A 99 8.10 17.62 6.47
C ARG A 99 8.68 18.31 7.69
N THR A 100 8.81 19.63 7.56
CA THR A 100 9.26 20.48 8.66
C THR A 100 8.04 21.16 9.28
N VAL A 101 7.82 20.94 10.57
CA VAL A 101 6.78 21.57 11.37
C VAL A 101 7.42 22.73 12.12
N ALA A 102 7.11 23.96 11.70
CA ALA A 102 7.41 25.16 12.46
C ALA A 102 6.25 25.45 13.43
N LEU A 103 6.54 25.38 14.72
CA LEU A 103 5.64 25.70 15.82
C LEU A 103 6.00 27.07 16.36
N LYS A 104 5.01 27.97 16.41
CA LYS A 104 5.10 29.28 17.05
C LYS A 104 3.95 29.40 18.05
N LEU A 105 4.28 29.69 19.30
CA LEU A 105 3.32 29.95 20.36
C LEU A 105 3.56 31.37 20.87
N GLU A 106 2.55 32.22 20.80
CA GLU A 106 2.56 33.57 21.35
C GLU A 106 1.68 33.63 22.59
N PHE A 107 2.25 34.02 23.73
CA PHE A 107 1.59 33.97 25.04
C PHE A 107 2.00 35.14 25.93
N GLY A 108 1.35 35.27 27.10
CA GLY A 108 1.57 36.38 28.04
C GLY A 108 0.70 37.61 27.79
N VAL A 109 0.73 38.55 28.73
CA VAL A 109 -0.09 39.78 28.70
C VAL A 109 0.37 40.65 27.51
N HIS A 110 -0.54 40.90 26.56
CA HIS A 110 -0.27 41.54 25.26
C HIS A 110 0.65 40.75 24.30
N HIS A 111 0.66 39.40 24.36
CA HIS A 111 1.45 38.54 23.47
C HIS A 111 2.96 38.87 23.49
N ASN A 112 3.47 39.25 24.66
CA ASN A 112 4.85 39.69 24.82
C ASN A 112 5.87 38.54 24.92
N GLN A 113 5.40 37.29 25.00
CA GLN A 113 6.26 36.11 25.01
C GLN A 113 6.04 35.28 23.75
N ILE A 114 7.13 34.83 23.15
CA ILE A 114 7.12 34.04 21.92
C ILE A 114 7.99 32.81 22.16
N PHE A 115 7.42 31.64 21.88
CA PHE A 115 8.15 30.38 21.82
C PHE A 115 8.12 29.87 20.38
N GLU A 116 9.28 29.61 19.81
CA GLU A 116 9.44 29.08 18.46
C GLU A 116 10.26 27.79 18.50
N ARG A 117 9.77 26.76 17.82
CA ARG A 117 10.46 25.49 17.66
C ARG A 117 10.19 24.91 16.29
N THR A 118 11.23 24.38 15.67
CA THR A 118 11.12 23.66 14.40
C THR A 118 11.40 22.18 14.62
N ILE A 119 10.52 21.32 14.12
CA ILE A 119 10.59 19.86 14.31
C ILE A 119 10.51 19.20 12.93
N ALA A 120 11.38 18.22 12.67
CA ALA A 120 11.25 17.36 11.51
C ALA A 120 10.33 16.19 11.85
N ALA A 121 9.29 15.97 11.04
CA ALA A 121 8.33 14.89 11.21
C ALA A 121 8.15 14.11 9.91
N HIS A 122 7.98 12.80 10.01
CA HIS A 122 7.68 11.94 8.87
C HIS A 122 6.18 11.65 8.85
N PHE A 123 5.50 12.12 7.80
CA PHE A 123 4.09 11.81 7.56
C PHE A 123 3.99 10.61 6.62
N THR A 124 3.16 9.64 6.97
CA THR A 124 2.91 8.44 6.18
C THR A 124 1.42 8.13 6.14
N ASP A 125 0.98 7.49 5.08
CA ASP A 125 -0.32 6.85 5.03
C ASP A 125 -0.40 5.69 6.06
N PRO A 126 -1.60 5.35 6.56
CA PRO A 126 -1.76 4.25 7.52
C PRO A 126 -1.47 2.88 6.90
N PHE A 127 -1.75 2.71 5.61
CA PHE A 127 -1.63 1.44 4.90
C PHE A 127 -0.92 1.61 3.56
N ASP A 128 -0.03 0.67 3.23
CA ASP A 128 0.35 0.37 1.85
C ASP A 128 -0.58 -0.72 1.31
N VAL A 129 -1.16 -0.48 0.14
CA VAL A 129 -2.20 -1.32 -0.46
C VAL A 129 -1.64 -2.05 -1.66
N THR A 130 -1.74 -3.38 -1.65
CA THR A 130 -1.42 -4.20 -2.82
C THR A 130 -2.57 -5.11 -3.23
N THR A 131 -2.74 -5.33 -4.53
CA THR A 131 -3.85 -6.15 -5.05
C THR A 131 -3.39 -7.34 -5.88
N ARG A 132 -4.18 -8.42 -5.85
CA ARG A 132 -4.05 -9.57 -6.74
C ARG A 132 -5.39 -10.27 -6.98
N VAL A 133 -5.53 -10.94 -8.11
CA VAL A 133 -6.65 -11.84 -8.36
C VAL A 133 -6.34 -13.18 -7.70
N ALA A 134 -7.09 -13.54 -6.65
CA ALA A 134 -6.90 -14.77 -5.90
C ALA A 134 -7.60 -15.97 -6.54
N ASN A 135 -8.74 -15.75 -7.22
CA ASN A 135 -9.46 -16.81 -7.92
C ASN A 135 -10.27 -16.25 -9.11
N LYS A 136 -10.42 -17.06 -10.16
CA LYS A 136 -11.32 -16.82 -11.28
C LYS A 136 -12.45 -17.86 -11.20
N CYS A 137 -13.65 -17.43 -10.84
CA CYS A 137 -14.81 -18.31 -10.73
C CYS A 137 -15.50 -18.49 -12.09
N ASN A 138 -16.19 -19.63 -12.25
CA ASN A 138 -16.76 -20.09 -13.53
C ASN A 138 -17.79 -19.14 -14.18
N ALA A 139 -18.33 -18.17 -13.43
CA ALA A 139 -19.35 -17.22 -13.90
C ALA A 139 -18.78 -15.88 -14.42
N GLY A 140 -17.45 -15.76 -14.60
CA GLY A 140 -16.79 -14.49 -14.91
C GLY A 140 -16.60 -13.58 -13.69
N THR A 141 -16.89 -14.09 -12.49
CA THR A 141 -16.59 -13.43 -11.23
C THR A 141 -15.12 -13.66 -10.85
N LEU A 142 -14.44 -12.58 -10.48
CA LEU A 142 -13.08 -12.56 -9.99
C LEU A 142 -13.10 -12.30 -8.49
N VAL A 143 -12.26 -13.02 -7.76
CA VAL A 143 -12.00 -12.79 -6.34
C VAL A 143 -10.76 -11.91 -6.25
N LEU A 144 -10.95 -10.63 -5.94
CA LEU A 144 -9.89 -9.65 -5.75
C LEU A 144 -9.44 -9.68 -4.29
N GLN A 145 -8.19 -10.06 -4.05
CA GLN A 145 -7.58 -9.96 -2.73
C GLN A 145 -6.78 -8.66 -2.64
N VAL A 146 -7.14 -7.86 -1.65
CA VAL A 146 -6.50 -6.60 -1.28
C VAL A 146 -5.70 -6.85 -0.01
N MET A 147 -4.38 -6.68 -0.09
CA MET A 147 -3.48 -6.79 1.05
C MET A 147 -3.21 -5.40 1.61
N LEU A 148 -3.41 -5.25 2.92
CA LEU A 148 -3.12 -4.05 3.69
C LEU A 148 -1.84 -4.28 4.47
N HIS A 149 -0.84 -3.42 4.29
CA HIS A 149 0.41 -3.45 5.05
C HIS A 149 0.47 -2.21 5.95
N SER A 150 0.53 -2.40 7.27
CA SER A 150 0.59 -1.28 8.22
C SER A 150 1.93 -0.56 8.10
N LEU A 151 1.90 0.76 7.87
CA LEU A 151 3.09 1.62 7.79
C LEU A 151 3.36 2.39 9.09
N VAL A 152 2.50 2.22 10.10
CA VAL A 152 2.56 2.95 11.36
C VAL A 152 3.00 2.05 12.50
N LYS A 153 3.45 2.68 13.59
CA LYS A 153 3.86 1.98 14.82
C LYS A 153 2.71 1.70 15.80
N ALA A 154 1.47 1.91 15.37
CA ALA A 154 0.25 1.68 16.15
C ALA A 154 -0.54 0.48 15.60
N ASN A 155 -1.40 -0.14 16.42
CA ASN A 155 -2.39 -1.07 15.87
C ASN A 155 -3.47 -0.27 15.17
N LEU A 156 -3.85 -0.70 13.98
CA LEU A 156 -4.95 -0.12 13.21
C LEU A 156 -6.14 -1.08 13.28
N ILE A 157 -7.28 -0.60 13.75
CA ILE A 157 -8.53 -1.37 13.82
C ILE A 157 -9.38 -0.97 12.63
N VAL A 158 -9.44 -1.81 11.60
CA VAL A 158 -10.32 -1.59 10.46
C VAL A 158 -11.75 -1.93 10.89
N LEU A 159 -12.63 -0.93 10.88
CA LEU A 159 -14.04 -1.03 11.24
C LEU A 159 -14.88 -1.46 10.04
N ASP A 160 -14.54 -0.95 8.85
CA ASP A 160 -15.27 -1.20 7.63
C ASP A 160 -14.36 -1.01 6.42
N ALA A 161 -14.69 -1.66 5.30
CA ALA A 161 -14.03 -1.43 4.03
C ALA A 161 -15.04 -1.58 2.90
N TRP A 162 -14.90 -0.78 1.85
CA TRP A 162 -15.68 -0.93 0.62
C TRP A 162 -14.86 -0.47 -0.58
N LEU A 163 -15.21 -1.01 -1.74
CA LEU A 163 -14.55 -0.71 -3.01
C LEU A 163 -15.54 0.00 -3.91
N ASP A 164 -15.19 1.17 -4.42
CA ASP A 164 -15.90 1.84 -5.51
C ASP A 164 -15.22 1.41 -6.82
N LEU A 165 -15.94 0.75 -7.72
CA LEU A 165 -15.35 0.22 -8.95
C LEU A 165 -15.36 1.24 -10.08
N GLN A 166 -14.31 1.16 -10.91
CA GLN A 166 -14.26 1.85 -12.19
C GLN A 166 -15.20 1.23 -13.24
N ASP A 167 -15.48 1.99 -14.29
CA ASP A 167 -16.37 1.59 -15.39
C ASP A 167 -16.02 0.23 -16.03
N GLY A 168 -17.06 -0.57 -16.23
CA GLY A 168 -17.01 -1.93 -16.77
C GLY A 168 -16.52 -3.01 -15.81
N PHE A 169 -16.31 -2.66 -14.54
CA PHE A 169 -16.34 -3.61 -13.44
C PHE A 169 -17.59 -3.36 -12.60
N VAL A 170 -18.23 -4.45 -12.21
CA VAL A 170 -19.37 -4.42 -11.29
C VAL A 170 -19.07 -5.31 -10.10
N HIS A 171 -19.64 -5.00 -8.95
CA HIS A 171 -19.58 -5.91 -7.82
C HIS A 171 -20.28 -7.21 -8.17
N GLY A 172 -19.78 -8.31 -7.61
CA GLY A 172 -20.40 -9.61 -7.78
C GLY A 172 -21.76 -9.68 -7.09
N LYS A 173 -21.90 -10.57 -6.10
CA LYS A 173 -23.11 -10.62 -5.26
C LYS A 173 -23.09 -9.61 -4.11
N SER A 174 -22.02 -8.85 -3.94
CA SER A 174 -21.83 -7.91 -2.83
C SER A 174 -22.18 -6.48 -3.24
N ASP A 175 -22.50 -5.66 -2.27
CA ASP A 175 -22.76 -4.22 -2.35
C ASP A 175 -21.46 -3.39 -2.32
N GLY A 176 -20.36 -3.92 -2.86
CA GLY A 176 -19.03 -3.30 -2.77
C GLY A 176 -18.28 -3.55 -1.47
N ARG A 177 -18.91 -4.18 -0.48
CA ARG A 177 -18.24 -4.64 0.73
C ARG A 177 -17.48 -5.96 0.52
N PRO A 178 -16.50 -6.27 1.38
CA PRO A 178 -15.78 -7.53 1.36
C PRO A 178 -16.69 -8.74 1.46
N THR A 179 -16.29 -9.83 0.81
CA THR A 179 -17.01 -11.12 0.85
C THR A 179 -16.94 -11.78 2.23
N SER A 180 -16.01 -11.33 3.08
CA SER A 180 -15.84 -11.80 4.44
C SER A 180 -16.27 -10.72 5.43
N THR A 181 -17.05 -11.12 6.45
CA THR A 181 -17.60 -10.24 7.48
C THR A 181 -16.73 -10.15 8.74
N PHE A 182 -15.44 -10.47 8.67
CA PHE A 182 -14.54 -10.41 9.84
C PHE A 182 -14.10 -8.97 10.18
N PHE A 183 -15.07 -8.10 10.45
CA PHE A 183 -14.85 -6.79 11.02
C PHE A 183 -15.35 -6.75 12.47
N PRO A 184 -14.64 -6.04 13.37
CA PRO A 184 -13.42 -5.27 13.12
C PRO A 184 -12.17 -6.15 12.90
N LEU A 185 -11.27 -5.71 12.02
CA LEU A 185 -10.00 -6.38 11.69
C LEU A 185 -8.84 -5.60 12.30
N VAL A 186 -8.05 -6.24 13.16
CA VAL A 186 -6.87 -5.63 13.79
C VAL A 186 -5.63 -5.87 12.93
N VAL A 187 -4.95 -4.79 12.54
CA VAL A 187 -3.68 -4.80 11.81
C VAL A 187 -2.59 -4.24 12.71
N SER A 188 -1.74 -5.11 13.25
CA SER A 188 -0.61 -4.73 14.11
C SER A 188 0.49 -3.98 13.35
N PRO A 189 1.37 -3.24 14.05
CA PRO A 189 2.49 -2.51 13.45
C PRO A 189 3.34 -3.39 12.52
N GLY A 190 3.58 -2.92 11.28
CA GLY A 190 4.37 -3.65 10.27
C GLY A 190 3.77 -4.98 9.80
N SER A 191 2.58 -5.34 10.27
CA SER A 191 1.92 -6.59 9.86
C SER A 191 1.10 -6.41 8.59
N ARG A 192 0.72 -7.53 7.97
CA ARG A 192 -0.10 -7.56 6.76
C ARG A 192 -1.40 -8.27 7.03
N ALA A 193 -2.50 -7.70 6.54
CA ALA A 193 -3.81 -8.31 6.56
C ALA A 193 -4.39 -8.37 5.14
N ALA A 194 -5.37 -9.24 4.91
CA ALA A 194 -6.00 -9.40 3.61
C ALA A 194 -7.51 -9.22 3.72
N VAL A 195 -8.05 -8.45 2.79
CA VAL A 195 -9.48 -8.25 2.59
C VAL A 195 -9.83 -8.72 1.19
N VAL A 196 -10.97 -9.40 1.03
CA VAL A 196 -11.34 -10.05 -0.23
C VAL A 196 -12.64 -9.47 -0.75
N PHE A 197 -12.64 -9.06 -2.01
CA PHE A 197 -13.79 -8.52 -2.73
C PHE A 197 -14.18 -9.44 -3.89
N SER A 198 -15.47 -9.46 -4.20
CA SER A 198 -16.01 -10.17 -5.35
C SER A 198 -16.40 -9.17 -6.42
N ILE A 199 -15.76 -9.26 -7.58
CA ILE A 199 -15.98 -8.35 -8.71
C ILE A 199 -16.27 -9.16 -9.98
N SER A 200 -16.89 -8.56 -10.96
CA SER A 200 -17.14 -9.16 -12.28
C SER A 200 -17.02 -8.11 -13.36
N LEU A 201 -16.84 -8.54 -14.61
CA LEU A 201 -16.92 -7.64 -15.74
C LEU A 201 -18.36 -7.38 -16.12
N GLU A 202 -18.65 -6.12 -16.43
CA GLU A 202 -19.93 -5.73 -16.99
C GLU A 202 -20.10 -6.33 -18.39
N LYS A 203 -21.23 -7.00 -18.63
CA LYS A 203 -21.48 -7.73 -19.90
C LYS A 203 -21.90 -6.82 -21.07
N THR A 204 -22.16 -5.54 -20.83
CA THR A 204 -22.73 -4.62 -21.82
C THR A 204 -22.03 -3.29 -21.73
N MET A 205 -21.17 -2.96 -22.69
CA MET A 205 -20.89 -1.57 -23.03
C MET A 205 -20.71 -1.43 -24.54
N SER A 206 -21.37 -0.41 -25.09
CA SER A 206 -21.27 0.04 -26.48
C SER A 206 -19.90 0.68 -26.72
N SER A 207 -19.35 0.45 -27.91
CA SER A 207 -18.05 1.00 -28.30
C SER A 207 -18.08 2.53 -28.35
N GLY A 208 -16.95 3.16 -28.00
CA GLY A 208 -16.61 4.47 -28.55
C GLY A 208 -16.91 5.70 -27.71
N LYS A 209 -16.64 5.69 -26.40
CA LYS A 209 -16.30 6.93 -25.70
C LYS A 209 -14.97 6.74 -25.00
N ASP A 210 -14.07 7.72 -25.16
CA ASP A 210 -12.84 7.85 -24.37
C ASP A 210 -13.23 7.87 -22.89
N LEU A 211 -13.20 6.68 -22.28
CA LEU A 211 -13.40 6.52 -20.85
C LEU A 211 -12.15 7.12 -20.22
N GLN A 212 -12.27 8.34 -19.70
CA GLN A 212 -11.34 8.82 -18.69
C GLN A 212 -11.17 7.68 -17.69
N LEU A 213 -9.93 7.20 -17.50
CA LEU A 213 -9.62 6.16 -16.53
C LEU A 213 -10.04 6.63 -15.14
N GLN A 214 -11.31 6.42 -14.78
CA GLN A 214 -11.71 6.42 -13.39
C GLN A 214 -11.02 5.22 -12.77
N GLU A 215 -10.25 5.45 -11.72
CA GLU A 215 -9.62 4.39 -10.96
C GLU A 215 -10.64 3.83 -9.99
N SER A 216 -10.54 2.54 -9.65
CA SER A 216 -11.34 2.01 -8.54
C SER A 216 -10.81 2.58 -7.23
N ILE A 217 -11.67 2.90 -6.26
CA ILE A 217 -11.27 3.51 -4.99
C ILE A 217 -11.56 2.55 -3.86
N LEU A 218 -10.52 2.09 -3.17
CA LEU A 218 -10.66 1.40 -1.89
C LEU A 218 -10.84 2.43 -0.79
N ASN A 219 -11.90 2.27 -0.01
CA ASN A 219 -12.17 3.05 1.17
C ASN A 219 -12.06 2.16 2.40
N ILE A 220 -11.32 2.61 3.41
CA ILE A 220 -11.09 1.88 4.65
C ILE A 220 -11.43 2.81 5.81
N LYS A 221 -12.43 2.41 6.59
CA LYS A 221 -12.81 3.05 7.83
C LYS A 221 -12.04 2.40 8.98
N TYR A 222 -11.29 3.17 9.75
CA TYR A 222 -10.39 2.61 10.75
C TYR A 222 -10.25 3.47 12.02
N GLU A 223 -9.69 2.87 13.05
CA GLU A 223 -9.27 3.54 14.28
C GLU A 223 -7.80 3.24 14.58
N ILE A 224 -7.18 4.13 15.35
CA ILE A 224 -5.81 3.98 15.83
C ILE A 224 -5.88 3.52 17.29
N HIS A 225 -5.22 2.40 17.58
CA HIS A 225 -5.06 1.88 18.93
C HIS A 225 -3.58 1.65 19.22
N GLY A 226 -3.00 2.51 20.06
CA GLY A 226 -1.60 2.48 20.41
C GLY A 226 -1.35 3.11 21.75
N ASP A 227 -0.07 3.18 22.11
CA ASP A 227 0.36 3.78 23.35
C ASP A 227 0.36 5.32 23.23
N ARG A 228 -0.32 5.99 24.17
CA ARG A 228 -0.35 7.45 24.28
C ARG A 228 1.04 8.01 24.54
N ALA A 229 1.89 7.33 25.31
CA ALA A 229 3.26 7.76 25.56
C ALA A 229 4.12 7.76 24.28
N ALA A 230 3.78 6.92 23.30
CA ALA A 230 4.41 6.89 21.99
C ALA A 230 3.75 7.84 20.97
N GLY A 231 2.76 8.64 21.38
CA GLY A 231 1.97 9.52 20.51
C GLY A 231 1.08 8.78 19.51
N ALA A 232 0.73 7.53 19.82
CA ALA A 232 0.00 6.62 18.94
C ALA A 232 -1.46 6.41 19.36
N HIS A 233 -2.06 7.38 20.05
CA HIS A 233 -3.45 7.29 20.50
C HIS A 233 -4.43 7.91 19.51
N LYS A 234 -5.72 7.56 19.67
CA LYS A 234 -6.81 8.06 18.83
C LYS A 234 -7.00 9.57 19.07
N PRO A 235 -7.14 10.39 18.00
CA PRO A 235 -7.54 11.79 18.15
C PRO A 235 -8.87 11.93 18.88
N VAL A 236 -9.00 12.94 19.73
CA VAL A 236 -10.24 13.22 20.45
C VAL A 236 -11.16 14.10 19.61
N ASP A 237 -12.44 13.74 19.58
CA ASP A 237 -13.45 14.53 18.89
C ASP A 237 -13.62 15.88 19.58
N ALA A 238 -13.69 16.94 18.78
CA ALA A 238 -14.11 18.25 19.27
C ALA A 238 -15.58 18.13 19.74
N ASP A 239 -15.85 18.34 21.04
CA ASP A 239 -17.21 18.26 21.60
C ASP A 239 -18.22 19.07 20.76
N HIS A 240 -19.13 18.37 20.10
CA HIS A 240 -20.36 18.95 19.58
C HIS A 240 -21.49 18.50 20.49
N SER A 241 -21.97 19.40 21.35
CA SER A 241 -23.15 19.18 22.17
C SER A 241 -24.37 18.98 21.26
N GLY A 242 -24.70 17.73 20.94
CA GLY A 242 -25.86 17.36 20.15
C GLY A 242 -26.01 15.85 20.16
N ALA A 243 -27.23 15.37 20.36
CA ALA A 243 -27.57 13.96 20.54
C ALA A 243 -27.38 13.06 19.28
N ASP A 244 -26.54 13.49 18.33
CA ASP A 244 -26.11 12.77 17.13
C ASP A 244 -24.58 12.88 16.98
N ALA A 245 -23.83 12.49 18.03
CA ALA A 245 -22.39 12.34 17.91
C ALA A 245 -22.07 11.06 17.12
N GLU A 246 -22.27 11.09 15.80
CA GLU A 246 -21.65 10.11 14.91
C GLU A 246 -20.13 10.18 15.13
N ARG A 247 -19.58 9.15 15.78
CA ARG A 247 -18.14 8.95 15.99
C ARG A 247 -17.40 9.25 14.70
N ARG A 248 -16.51 10.26 14.69
CA ARG A 248 -15.74 10.63 13.49
C ARG A 248 -14.65 9.60 13.25
N ASP A 249 -15.02 8.55 12.54
CA ASP A 249 -14.11 7.48 12.22
C ASP A 249 -13.13 7.92 11.10
N LEU A 250 -11.88 7.49 11.20
CA LEU A 250 -10.86 7.83 10.22
C LEU A 250 -11.13 7.08 8.92
N VAL A 251 -10.99 7.76 7.78
CA VAL A 251 -11.18 7.16 6.47
C VAL A 251 -9.91 7.30 5.64
N PHE A 252 -9.34 6.16 5.28
CA PHE A 252 -8.26 6.05 4.32
C PHE A 252 -8.82 5.69 2.94
N LYS A 253 -8.30 6.33 1.90
CA LYS A 253 -8.68 6.06 0.51
C LYS A 253 -7.44 5.74 -0.31
N SER A 254 -7.53 4.71 -1.14
CA SER A 254 -6.46 4.29 -2.05
C SER A 254 -7.03 4.02 -3.44
N ALA A 255 -6.41 4.59 -4.47
CA ALA A 255 -6.75 4.26 -5.84
C ALA A 255 -6.23 2.86 -6.18
N ILE A 256 -6.99 2.09 -6.94
CA ILE A 256 -6.65 0.76 -7.43
C ILE A 256 -6.99 0.74 -8.92
N VAL A 257 -6.00 0.43 -9.75
CA VAL A 257 -6.22 0.26 -11.19
C VAL A 257 -6.54 -1.20 -11.45
N LEU A 258 -7.77 -1.46 -11.91
CA LEU A 258 -8.17 -2.79 -12.36
C LEU A 258 -8.02 -2.86 -13.88
N GLN A 259 -7.31 -3.87 -14.36
CA GLN A 259 -7.20 -4.15 -15.79
C GLN A 259 -8.21 -5.24 -16.17
N ARG A 260 -8.98 -5.00 -17.24
CA ARG A 260 -9.94 -5.98 -17.73
C ARG A 260 -9.19 -7.22 -18.22
N PRO A 261 -9.67 -8.45 -17.92
CA PRO A 261 -9.14 -9.65 -18.55
C PRO A 261 -9.29 -9.53 -20.06
N VAL A 262 -8.27 -9.95 -20.78
CA VAL A 262 -8.31 -10.07 -22.22
C VAL A 262 -9.34 -11.13 -22.61
N LEU A 263 -10.50 -10.68 -23.11
CA LEU A 263 -11.62 -11.56 -23.46
C LEU A 263 -11.38 -12.30 -24.78
N ASP A 264 -10.69 -11.65 -25.73
CA ASP A 264 -10.51 -12.17 -27.07
C ASP A 264 -9.07 -11.91 -27.60
N PRO A 265 -8.05 -12.56 -26.99
CA PRO A 265 -6.65 -12.31 -27.30
C PRO A 265 -6.30 -12.67 -28.76
N CYS A 266 -5.49 -11.83 -29.40
CA CYS A 266 -4.89 -12.12 -30.69
C CYS A 266 -3.54 -12.84 -30.54
N LEU A 267 -2.84 -12.61 -29.42
CA LEU A 267 -1.56 -13.22 -29.08
C LEU A 267 -1.60 -13.83 -27.67
N THR A 268 -0.77 -14.84 -27.42
CA THR A 268 -0.45 -15.32 -26.07
C THR A 268 1.05 -15.30 -25.83
N VAL A 269 1.43 -14.94 -24.60
CA VAL A 269 2.80 -15.01 -24.09
C VAL A 269 2.84 -16.03 -22.95
N GLY A 270 3.57 -17.12 -23.15
CA GLY A 270 3.74 -18.19 -22.17
C GLY A 270 5.16 -18.27 -21.66
N PHE A 271 5.34 -18.32 -20.34
CA PHE A 271 6.67 -18.57 -19.74
C PHE A 271 7.03 -20.06 -19.91
N LEU A 272 8.22 -20.35 -20.44
CA LEU A 272 8.69 -21.74 -20.61
C LEU A 272 9.40 -22.25 -19.34
N PRO A 273 9.39 -23.57 -19.07
CA PRO A 273 9.98 -24.14 -17.87
C PRO A 273 11.44 -23.74 -17.67
N LEU A 274 11.79 -23.41 -16.43
CA LEU A 274 13.17 -23.14 -16.02
C LEU A 274 14.01 -24.43 -16.02
N PRO A 275 15.36 -24.31 -16.07
CA PRO A 275 16.25 -25.46 -15.93
C PRO A 275 15.96 -26.24 -14.63
N SER A 276 15.99 -27.58 -14.72
CA SER A 276 15.77 -28.49 -13.59
C SER A 276 16.81 -28.34 -12.48
N ASP A 277 18.01 -27.87 -12.80
CA ASP A 277 19.14 -27.73 -11.87
C ASP A 277 18.95 -26.61 -10.83
N GLY A 278 17.81 -25.91 -10.88
CA GLY A 278 17.48 -24.79 -10.03
C GLY A 278 18.22 -23.50 -10.41
N LEU A 279 17.67 -22.38 -9.95
CA LEU A 279 18.28 -21.07 -10.12
C LEU A 279 19.28 -20.80 -9.00
N ARG A 280 20.41 -20.17 -9.31
CA ARG A 280 21.44 -19.82 -8.33
C ARG A 280 21.96 -18.42 -8.56
N VAL A 281 22.18 -17.69 -7.46
CA VAL A 281 22.81 -16.36 -7.51
C VAL A 281 24.11 -16.42 -8.30
N GLY A 282 24.28 -15.50 -9.25
CA GLY A 282 25.47 -15.38 -10.09
C GLY A 282 25.56 -16.38 -11.26
N LYS A 283 24.66 -17.37 -11.36
CA LYS A 283 24.63 -18.32 -12.49
C LYS A 283 23.88 -17.71 -13.67
N LEU A 284 24.53 -17.67 -14.84
CA LEU A 284 23.86 -17.31 -16.10
C LEU A 284 22.82 -18.37 -16.47
N ILE A 285 21.59 -17.92 -16.73
CA ILE A 285 20.46 -18.77 -17.09
C ILE A 285 19.79 -18.23 -18.36
N THR A 286 19.23 -19.13 -19.17
CA THR A 286 18.38 -18.74 -20.30
C THR A 286 16.93 -18.74 -19.85
N MET A 287 16.29 -17.58 -19.85
CA MET A 287 14.85 -17.46 -19.70
C MET A 287 14.19 -17.44 -21.07
N GLN A 288 13.07 -18.15 -21.19
CA GLN A 288 12.40 -18.31 -22.47
C GLN A 288 10.90 -18.05 -22.34
N TRP A 289 10.36 -17.36 -23.33
CA TRP A 289 8.94 -17.12 -23.48
C TRP A 289 8.51 -17.57 -24.87
N ARG A 290 7.37 -18.26 -24.94
CA ARG A 290 6.69 -18.54 -26.19
C ARG A 290 5.70 -17.42 -26.48
N VAL A 291 5.80 -16.82 -27.66
CA VAL A 291 4.75 -15.96 -28.22
C VAL A 291 4.02 -16.78 -29.28
N GLU A 292 2.70 -16.85 -29.19
CA GLU A 292 1.85 -17.60 -30.11
C GLU A 292 0.69 -16.75 -30.61
N ARG A 293 0.41 -16.85 -31.91
CA ARG A 293 -0.72 -16.18 -32.55
C ARG A 293 -1.97 -17.02 -32.41
N LEU A 294 -3.03 -16.42 -31.86
CA LEU A 294 -4.29 -17.10 -31.59
C LEU A 294 -5.35 -16.87 -32.67
N LYS A 295 -5.17 -15.88 -33.55
CA LYS A 295 -6.10 -15.55 -34.65
C LYS A 295 -5.33 -15.28 -35.95
N ASP A 296 -5.92 -15.69 -37.07
CA ASP A 296 -5.41 -15.32 -38.39
C ASP A 296 -5.55 -13.82 -38.62
N LEU A 297 -4.48 -13.20 -39.13
CA LEU A 297 -4.53 -11.82 -39.63
C LEU A 297 -4.87 -11.75 -41.13
N LYS A 298 -4.82 -12.89 -41.84
CA LYS A 298 -5.12 -12.96 -43.28
C LYS A 298 -6.58 -12.55 -43.54
N GLY A 299 -6.78 -11.40 -44.18
CA GLY A 299 -8.08 -10.92 -44.66
C GLY A 299 -8.82 -9.94 -43.75
N SER A 300 -8.21 -9.44 -42.68
CA SER A 300 -8.76 -8.31 -41.90
C SER A 300 -8.45 -6.98 -42.59
N GLU A 301 -9.43 -6.08 -42.71
CA GLU A 301 -9.27 -4.75 -43.35
C GLU A 301 -8.35 -3.78 -42.56
N ALA A 302 -7.81 -4.20 -41.41
CA ALA A 302 -6.90 -3.41 -40.58
C ALA A 302 -5.39 -3.55 -40.95
N VAL A 303 -5.08 -4.27 -42.04
CA VAL A 303 -3.73 -4.81 -42.32
C VAL A 303 -2.92 -3.95 -43.30
N GLU A 304 -2.87 -2.63 -43.12
CA GLU A 304 -1.92 -1.83 -43.92
C GLU A 304 -0.59 -1.53 -43.21
N GLN A 305 -0.41 -1.85 -41.91
CA GLN A 305 0.84 -1.47 -41.21
C GLN A 305 1.40 -2.42 -40.14
N GLN A 306 0.77 -3.55 -39.80
CA GLN A 306 1.40 -4.51 -38.87
C GLN A 306 2.35 -5.44 -39.64
N HIS A 307 3.61 -5.03 -39.71
CA HIS A 307 4.70 -5.87 -40.20
C HIS A 307 4.71 -7.23 -39.48
N ASP A 308 5.17 -8.29 -40.18
CA ASP A 308 5.46 -9.64 -39.66
C ASP A 308 6.39 -9.68 -38.43
N GLU A 309 6.85 -8.53 -37.94
CA GLU A 309 7.76 -8.38 -36.81
C GLU A 309 7.03 -7.86 -35.57
N VAL A 310 7.13 -8.62 -34.48
CA VAL A 310 6.63 -8.24 -33.17
C VAL A 310 7.79 -7.67 -32.35
N LEU A 311 7.61 -6.45 -31.85
CA LEU A 311 8.54 -5.87 -30.87
C LEU A 311 8.32 -6.52 -29.51
N TYR A 312 9.40 -6.97 -28.89
CA TYR A 312 9.41 -7.46 -27.52
C TYR A 312 10.28 -6.59 -26.62
N GLU A 313 9.89 -6.46 -25.36
CA GLU A 313 10.71 -5.89 -24.29
C GLU A 313 10.65 -6.75 -23.03
N VAL A 314 11.80 -6.90 -22.37
CA VAL A 314 11.94 -7.68 -21.15
C VAL A 314 12.15 -6.73 -19.99
N ASN A 315 11.23 -6.76 -19.04
CA ASN A 315 11.31 -6.00 -17.81
C ASN A 315 11.82 -6.88 -16.67
N ALA A 316 12.88 -6.45 -16.00
CA ALA A 316 13.45 -7.15 -14.86
C ALA A 316 13.81 -6.13 -13.77
N ASN A 317 13.53 -6.48 -12.50
CA ASN A 317 13.99 -5.67 -11.37
C ASN A 317 15.52 -5.78 -11.29
N SER A 318 16.22 -4.66 -11.51
CA SER A 318 17.68 -4.57 -11.52
C SER A 318 18.35 -4.89 -10.17
N GLU A 319 17.60 -4.86 -9.07
CA GLU A 319 18.08 -5.28 -7.75
C GLU A 319 18.12 -6.81 -7.63
N ASN A 320 17.23 -7.50 -8.34
CA ASN A 320 17.09 -8.96 -8.27
C ASN A 320 17.74 -9.69 -9.46
N TRP A 321 17.85 -9.03 -10.62
CA TRP A 321 18.23 -9.63 -11.88
C TRP A 321 19.12 -8.72 -12.72
N MET A 322 20.08 -9.33 -13.39
CA MET A 322 20.87 -8.71 -14.44
C MET A 322 20.53 -9.38 -15.78
N ILE A 323 20.16 -8.59 -16.79
CA ILE A 323 19.97 -9.08 -18.16
C ILE A 323 21.32 -9.03 -18.87
N ALA A 324 21.77 -10.18 -19.37
CA ALA A 324 22.96 -10.30 -20.19
C ALA A 324 22.58 -10.19 -21.67
N GLY A 325 22.77 -9.01 -22.25
CA GLY A 325 22.51 -8.75 -23.68
C GLY A 325 21.37 -7.79 -23.94
N ARG A 326 20.64 -7.99 -25.05
CA ARG A 326 19.56 -7.10 -25.48
C ARG A 326 18.27 -7.42 -24.72
N LYS A 327 17.71 -6.43 -24.02
CA LYS A 327 16.40 -6.53 -23.37
C LYS A 327 15.21 -6.25 -24.30
N ARG A 328 15.47 -5.74 -25.51
CA ARG A 328 14.46 -5.33 -26.48
C ARG A 328 14.90 -5.73 -27.89
N GLY A 329 13.96 -6.13 -28.72
CA GLY A 329 14.23 -6.50 -30.11
C GLY A 329 12.96 -6.81 -30.88
N HIS A 330 13.12 -7.15 -32.15
CA HIS A 330 12.04 -7.58 -33.02
C HIS A 330 12.16 -9.08 -33.29
N VAL A 331 11.02 -9.74 -33.46
CA VAL A 331 10.96 -11.16 -33.80
C VAL A 331 9.90 -11.38 -34.88
N SER A 332 10.23 -12.15 -35.91
CA SER A 332 9.28 -12.47 -36.97
C SER A 332 8.25 -13.49 -36.47
N LEU A 333 6.96 -13.18 -36.60
CA LEU A 333 5.83 -14.03 -36.25
C LEU A 333 4.78 -13.97 -37.36
N THR A 334 4.73 -15.04 -38.16
CA THR A 334 3.82 -15.20 -39.29
C THR A 334 2.37 -14.91 -38.93
N GLU A 335 1.61 -14.39 -39.88
CA GLU A 335 0.19 -14.01 -39.74
C GLU A 335 -0.79 -15.16 -39.49
N GLU A 336 -0.33 -16.40 -39.62
CA GLU A 336 -1.16 -17.61 -39.50
C GLU A 336 -1.47 -17.95 -38.03
N GLN A 337 -2.70 -18.36 -37.77
CA GLN A 337 -3.14 -18.88 -36.48
C GLN A 337 -2.27 -20.08 -36.09
N GLY A 338 -1.82 -20.11 -34.83
CA GLY A 338 -0.94 -21.15 -34.30
C GLY A 338 0.54 -20.93 -34.59
N SER A 339 0.90 -19.84 -35.30
CA SER A 339 2.30 -19.42 -35.46
C SER A 339 2.94 -19.17 -34.11
N ARG A 340 4.17 -19.64 -33.93
CA ARG A 340 4.89 -19.61 -32.64
C ARG A 340 6.32 -19.13 -32.82
N VAL A 341 6.78 -18.35 -31.86
CA VAL A 341 8.19 -18.02 -31.73
C VAL A 341 8.64 -18.05 -30.28
N VAL A 342 9.92 -18.37 -30.05
CA VAL A 342 10.51 -18.41 -28.71
C VAL A 342 11.52 -17.29 -28.57
N ILE A 343 11.26 -16.39 -27.62
CA ILE A 343 12.19 -15.33 -27.23
C ILE A 343 13.04 -15.87 -26.08
N SER A 344 14.35 -15.88 -26.26
CA SER A 344 15.32 -16.37 -25.29
C SER A 344 16.24 -15.24 -24.82
N ILE A 345 16.34 -15.04 -23.52
CA ILE A 345 17.13 -13.97 -22.91
C ILE A 345 18.01 -14.56 -21.84
N LEU A 346 19.28 -14.16 -21.83
CA LEU A 346 20.22 -14.57 -20.80
C LEU A 346 20.06 -13.63 -19.59
N CYS A 347 19.84 -14.21 -18.42
CA CYS A 347 19.64 -13.49 -17.16
C CYS A 347 20.57 -14.06 -16.09
N VAL A 348 20.95 -13.23 -15.11
CA VAL A 348 21.69 -13.63 -13.91
C VAL A 348 20.89 -13.18 -12.69
N PRO A 349 20.46 -14.08 -11.79
CA PRO A 349 19.85 -13.66 -10.53
C PRO A 349 20.93 -13.13 -9.58
N LEU A 350 20.61 -12.05 -8.87
CA LEU A 350 21.53 -11.33 -8.00
C LEU A 350 21.26 -11.60 -6.51
N VAL A 351 20.05 -12.05 -6.17
CA VAL A 351 19.60 -12.25 -4.79
C VAL A 351 19.01 -13.64 -4.62
N ALA A 352 19.27 -14.27 -3.47
CA ALA A 352 18.71 -15.56 -3.10
C ALA A 352 17.32 -15.41 -2.45
N GLY A 353 16.51 -16.45 -2.53
CA GLY A 353 15.14 -16.48 -2.00
C GLY A 353 14.08 -16.50 -3.11
N TYR A 354 12.84 -16.17 -2.74
CA TYR A 354 11.74 -16.09 -3.69
C TYR A 354 11.70 -14.71 -4.34
N VAL A 355 12.09 -14.66 -5.61
CA VAL A 355 12.14 -13.41 -6.39
C VAL A 355 11.19 -13.52 -7.59
N ARG A 356 10.64 -12.38 -8.04
CA ARG A 356 9.83 -12.38 -9.26
C ARG A 356 10.73 -12.54 -10.48
N PRO A 357 10.43 -13.43 -11.43
CA PRO A 357 11.21 -13.52 -12.65
C PRO A 357 11.01 -12.28 -13.55
N PRO A 358 11.96 -11.99 -14.44
CA PRO A 358 11.77 -11.12 -15.59
C PRO A 358 10.45 -11.42 -16.33
N GLN A 359 9.84 -10.37 -16.88
CA GLN A 359 8.58 -10.46 -17.62
C GLN A 359 8.78 -9.99 -19.05
N LEU A 360 8.16 -10.68 -20.00
CA LEU A 360 8.13 -10.28 -21.40
C LEU A 360 6.87 -9.45 -21.67
N GLY A 361 7.04 -8.26 -22.22
CA GLY A 361 5.99 -7.42 -22.77
C GLY A 361 6.11 -7.29 -24.29
N LEU A 362 4.99 -6.93 -24.92
CA LEU A 362 4.88 -6.65 -26.36
C LEU A 362 4.42 -5.19 -26.53
N PRO A 363 5.34 -4.20 -26.52
CA PRO A 363 4.98 -2.79 -26.37
C PRO A 363 4.07 -2.22 -27.47
N ASP A 364 4.17 -2.75 -28.69
CA ASP A 364 3.39 -2.28 -29.86
C ASP A 364 2.05 -3.02 -30.01
N VAL A 365 1.72 -3.91 -29.07
CA VAL A 365 0.46 -4.65 -29.06
C VAL A 365 -0.35 -4.17 -27.86
N GLU A 366 -1.59 -3.75 -28.12
CA GLU A 366 -2.50 -3.37 -27.03
C GLU A 366 -2.63 -4.54 -26.04
N GLU A 367 -2.56 -4.23 -24.73
CA GLU A 367 -2.67 -5.24 -23.67
C GLU A 367 -3.97 -6.06 -23.80
N ALA A 368 -5.05 -5.45 -24.31
CA ALA A 368 -6.32 -6.09 -24.61
C ALA A 368 -6.23 -7.23 -25.63
N ASN A 369 -5.14 -7.33 -26.39
CA ASN A 369 -4.91 -8.34 -27.42
C ASN A 369 -3.89 -9.41 -27.00
N VAL A 370 -3.31 -9.32 -25.81
CA VAL A 370 -2.24 -10.23 -25.33
C VAL A 370 -2.66 -10.98 -24.09
N SER A 371 -2.80 -12.30 -24.20
CA SER A 371 -3.02 -13.17 -23.03
C SER A 371 -1.71 -13.71 -22.46
N SER A 372 -1.68 -14.01 -21.16
CA SER A 372 -0.56 -14.71 -20.50
C SER A 372 -0.92 -16.17 -20.25
N ASN A 373 -0.71 -17.04 -21.24
CA ASN A 373 -1.06 -18.46 -21.16
C ASN A 373 0.05 -19.38 -21.73
N PRO A 374 0.59 -20.33 -20.93
CA PRO A 374 0.35 -20.53 -19.50
C PRO A 374 0.84 -19.34 -18.67
N PRO A 375 0.18 -19.04 -17.53
CA PRO A 375 0.64 -17.98 -16.65
C PRO A 375 2.04 -18.30 -16.14
N GLY A 376 2.95 -17.34 -16.26
CA GLY A 376 4.30 -17.49 -15.72
C GLY A 376 4.31 -17.57 -14.18
N PRO A 377 5.38 -18.11 -13.59
CA PRO A 377 5.49 -18.17 -12.14
C PRO A 377 5.57 -16.75 -11.55
N HIS A 378 4.76 -16.48 -10.53
CA HIS A 378 4.82 -15.19 -9.81
C HIS A 378 6.13 -15.01 -9.04
N LEU A 379 6.67 -16.12 -8.50
CA LEU A 379 7.93 -16.18 -7.79
C LEU A 379 8.70 -17.41 -8.24
N VAL A 380 10.02 -17.26 -8.32
CA VAL A 380 10.97 -18.35 -8.57
C VAL A 380 11.94 -18.42 -7.40
N CYS A 381 12.25 -19.64 -6.97
CA CYS A 381 13.20 -19.87 -5.89
C CYS A 381 14.63 -19.80 -6.45
N VAL A 382 15.40 -18.81 -5.98
CA VAL A 382 16.82 -18.68 -6.28
C VAL A 382 17.62 -19.15 -5.08
N LEU A 383 18.42 -20.19 -5.29
CA LEU A 383 19.31 -20.73 -4.28
C LEU A 383 20.55 -19.83 -4.12
N PRO A 384 21.20 -19.84 -2.94
CA PRO A 384 22.48 -19.18 -2.75
C PRO A 384 23.54 -19.67 -3.76
N PRO A 385 24.61 -18.87 -3.97
CA PRO A 385 25.69 -19.27 -4.85
C PRO A 385 26.31 -20.60 -4.37
N LEU A 386 26.87 -21.38 -5.30
CA LEU A 386 27.65 -22.58 -4.95
C LEU A 386 28.84 -22.11 -4.12
N LEU A 387 28.81 -22.42 -2.82
CA LEU A 387 29.82 -22.17 -1.79
C LEU A 387 31.10 -21.45 -2.30
N SER A 388 31.24 -20.16 -2.01
CA SER A 388 32.59 -19.61 -1.86
C SER A 388 33.15 -20.24 -0.60
N SER A 389 34.17 -21.09 -0.73
CA SER A 389 34.87 -21.77 0.35
C SER A 389 35.65 -20.82 1.29
N SER A 390 35.25 -19.56 1.39
CA SER A 390 35.97 -18.52 2.13
C SER A 390 35.50 -18.34 3.57
N TYR A 391 34.58 -19.16 4.10
CA TYR A 391 34.22 -19.09 5.52
C TYR A 391 34.47 -20.42 6.24
N CYS A 392 35.32 -20.30 7.27
CA CYS A 392 35.67 -21.26 8.32
C CYS A 392 36.66 -22.36 7.94
N VAL A 393 37.95 -22.00 7.84
CA VAL A 393 39.01 -22.95 8.22
C VAL A 393 38.96 -23.06 9.75
N PRO A 394 38.71 -24.24 10.34
CA PRO A 394 38.79 -24.39 11.79
C PRO A 394 40.23 -24.14 12.22
N VAL A 395 40.42 -23.21 13.15
CA VAL A 395 41.70 -23.06 13.85
C VAL A 395 41.91 -24.34 14.63
N LYS A 396 42.92 -25.14 14.24
CA LYS A 396 43.36 -26.27 15.06
C LYS A 396 43.90 -25.69 16.37
N LEU A 397 43.25 -26.05 17.48
CA LEU A 397 43.77 -25.90 18.84
C LEU A 397 45.02 -26.76 19.04
#